data_AF-A0AAJ7SES5-F1
#
_entry.id   AF-A0AAJ7SES5-F1
#
_cell.length_a   1.000
_cell.length_b   1.000
_cell.length_c   1.000
_cell.angle_alpha   90.00
_cell.angle_beta   90.00
_cell.angle_gamma   90.00
#
_symmetry.space_group_name_H-M   'P 1'
#
loop_
_entity.id
_entity.type
_entity.pdbx_description
1 polymer ?
#
loop_
_entity_poly.entity_id
_entity_poly.type
_entity_poly.pdbx_seq_one_letter_code
_entity_poly.pdbx_strand_id
1 'polypeptide(L)'
;MKLPFLEYSRHPDISERVRYHISQLVDYFHAVPHFDVNLQPVNGTFDPYNNIYLESLGILVAVPGFWLIFTLFAFLIFFLCRCCDSSSKKKNKITPLKWILAFFALLCCGALSLGLFGNDQAHQALLVVQRSTSEMENVVKSVRNETLLIEQILDNSIREDVDQISVAFSAPLPNATVRSMVRETLGHMRANISQSLAKTKDMNIKMKALDLRNLPQWLQIVEFFRWPGTITLLCGLIFICLLLLWGVIRHSRCLLILFSVLGLLSVVICWVMVSLYFGIAVAGADFCFNPEPFFNRMAGNNDGERLAIEYYMTCEEMTDNPFKFDIVEGKRAIQDLQANTQVLKRIANQYLPQREVHTLLHSLEKRLEETERTLSRMATLVECTTIQNEYLNAMEEICVSTFEGTVFMLASAAASGFLFTILIWIASHTWIHIRSRHPRNDSTEDEGRPFLPSAVVTGGTLSRGVPRNTTSQGNGREDQAFLHARYTPPPAYEHLTGSTRQFHVDLPSAPMYA
;
A
#
# COMPACT_ATOMS: atom_id res chain seq x y z
N MET A 1 -24.35 -5.27 4.53
CA MET A 1 -24.98 -5.39 3.19
C MET A 1 -23.91 -5.95 2.27
N LYS A 2 -23.86 -7.28 2.06
CA LYS A 2 -22.91 -7.89 1.13
C LYS A 2 -23.39 -7.57 -0.30
N LEU A 3 -22.54 -6.95 -1.10
CA LEU A 3 -22.87 -6.58 -2.48
C LEU A 3 -22.94 -7.87 -3.34
N PRO A 4 -23.90 -8.00 -4.27
CA PRO A 4 -24.15 -9.24 -5.03
C PRO A 4 -23.02 -9.65 -5.99
N PHE A 5 -21.99 -8.82 -6.16
CA PHE A 5 -20.77 -9.12 -6.93
C PHE A 5 -19.57 -9.51 -6.03
N LEU A 6 -19.78 -9.60 -4.72
CA LEU A 6 -18.86 -10.19 -3.74
C LEU A 6 -19.30 -11.61 -3.37
N GLU A 7 -19.91 -12.30 -4.33
CA GLU A 7 -20.33 -13.69 -4.16
C GLU A 7 -19.13 -14.62 -4.38
N TYR A 8 -19.26 -15.87 -3.93
CA TYR A 8 -18.19 -16.86 -3.99
C TYR A 8 -17.81 -17.21 -5.44
N SER A 9 -16.53 -17.54 -5.70
CA SER A 9 -16.05 -17.88 -7.06
C SER A 9 -16.96 -18.89 -7.79
N ARG A 10 -17.02 -18.75 -9.12
CA ARG A 10 -17.76 -19.66 -9.99
C ARG A 10 -17.08 -21.02 -10.19
N HIS A 11 -15.87 -21.20 -9.65
CA HIS A 11 -15.08 -22.42 -9.71
C HIS A 11 -14.97 -23.08 -8.32
N PRO A 12 -15.99 -23.84 -7.87
CA PRO A 12 -15.96 -24.52 -6.57
C PRO A 12 -14.79 -25.51 -6.46
N ASP A 13 -14.36 -26.11 -7.57
CA ASP A 13 -13.23 -27.05 -7.63
C ASP A 13 -11.89 -26.40 -7.20
N ILE A 14 -11.74 -25.08 -7.37
CA ILE A 14 -10.55 -24.35 -6.93
C ILE A 14 -10.59 -24.18 -5.41
N SER A 15 -11.75 -23.76 -4.88
CA SER A 15 -11.98 -23.70 -3.44
C SER A 15 -11.71 -25.02 -2.74
N GLU A 16 -12.09 -26.13 -3.38
CA GLU A 16 -11.91 -27.47 -2.84
C GLU A 16 -10.44 -27.89 -2.87
N ARG A 17 -9.69 -27.49 -3.91
CA ARG A 17 -8.24 -27.68 -4.00
C ARG A 17 -7.48 -26.90 -2.95
N VAL A 18 -7.71 -25.58 -2.84
CA VAL A 18 -6.94 -24.71 -1.92
C VAL A 18 -7.50 -24.64 -0.51
N ARG A 19 -8.73 -25.12 -0.28
CA ARG A 19 -9.43 -25.21 1.03
C ARG A 19 -9.65 -23.88 1.75
N TYR A 20 -9.53 -22.77 1.04
CA TYR A 20 -9.99 -21.45 1.47
C TYR A 20 -10.87 -20.82 0.40
N HIS A 21 -11.57 -19.77 0.81
CA HIS A 21 -12.50 -19.06 -0.04
C HIS A 21 -11.79 -18.07 -0.99
N ILE A 22 -12.06 -18.11 -2.29
CA ILE A 22 -11.65 -17.09 -3.27
C ILE A 22 -12.81 -16.18 -3.72
N SER A 23 -12.55 -14.88 -3.84
CA SER A 23 -13.52 -13.89 -4.34
C SER A 23 -13.71 -14.02 -5.86
N GLN A 24 -14.91 -13.77 -6.38
CA GLN A 24 -15.15 -13.72 -7.84
C GLN A 24 -14.28 -12.70 -8.57
N LEU A 25 -13.83 -11.66 -7.86
CA LEU A 25 -12.93 -10.66 -8.43
C LEU A 25 -11.59 -11.31 -8.84
N VAL A 26 -11.14 -12.34 -8.12
CA VAL A 26 -9.93 -13.10 -8.48
C VAL A 26 -10.08 -13.71 -9.88
N ASP A 27 -11.22 -14.35 -10.17
CA ASP A 27 -11.49 -14.92 -11.50
C ASP A 27 -11.41 -13.87 -12.61
N TYR A 28 -11.95 -12.67 -12.38
CA TYR A 28 -11.94 -11.59 -13.37
C TYR A 28 -10.54 -11.04 -13.65
N PHE A 29 -9.72 -10.84 -12.60
CA PHE A 29 -8.38 -10.30 -12.75
C PHE A 29 -7.38 -11.35 -13.25
N HIS A 30 -7.56 -12.62 -12.88
CA HIS A 30 -6.76 -13.72 -13.42
C HIS A 30 -7.04 -13.97 -14.91
N ALA A 31 -8.28 -13.73 -15.37
CA ALA A 31 -8.65 -13.84 -16.78
C ALA A 31 -8.05 -12.73 -17.67
N VAL A 32 -7.35 -11.74 -17.11
CA VAL A 32 -6.66 -10.71 -17.88
C VAL A 32 -5.57 -11.36 -18.74
N PRO A 33 -5.56 -11.11 -20.07
CA PRO A 33 -4.65 -11.82 -20.96
C PRO A 33 -3.21 -11.35 -20.75
N HIS A 34 -2.34 -12.32 -20.48
CA HIS A 34 -0.91 -12.12 -20.30
C HIS A 34 -0.19 -12.25 -21.65
N PHE A 35 0.66 -11.27 -21.99
CA PHE A 35 1.38 -11.19 -23.25
C PHE A 35 2.84 -10.82 -23.03
N ASP A 36 3.75 -11.41 -23.80
CA ASP A 36 5.15 -10.94 -23.87
C ASP A 36 5.28 -9.72 -24.81
N VAL A 37 6.48 -9.14 -24.91
CA VAL A 37 6.78 -8.03 -25.84
C VAL A 37 6.56 -8.42 -27.31
N ASN A 38 6.59 -9.73 -27.63
CA ASN A 38 6.29 -10.25 -28.97
C ASN A 38 4.79 -10.50 -29.20
N LEU A 39 3.93 -10.07 -28.27
CA LEU A 39 2.47 -10.26 -28.29
C LEU A 39 2.04 -11.73 -28.34
N GLN A 40 2.86 -12.63 -27.81
CA GLN A 40 2.53 -14.04 -27.63
C GLN A 40 1.87 -14.25 -26.27
N PRO A 41 0.83 -15.10 -26.19
CA PRO A 41 0.18 -15.41 -24.92
C PRO A 41 1.15 -16.13 -23.97
N VAL A 42 1.19 -15.67 -22.73
CA VAL A 42 2.03 -16.24 -21.65
C VAL A 42 1.12 -16.88 -20.60
N ASN A 43 1.64 -17.88 -19.89
CA ASN A 43 0.93 -18.48 -18.76
C ASN A 43 0.80 -17.47 -17.60
N GLY A 44 -0.44 -17.22 -17.15
CA GLY A 44 -0.76 -16.35 -15.99
C GLY A 44 -0.49 -17.02 -14.63
N THR A 45 0.44 -17.96 -14.54
CA THR A 45 0.84 -18.55 -13.25
C THR A 45 1.70 -17.55 -12.51
N PHE A 46 1.35 -17.23 -11.26
CA PHE A 46 2.11 -16.30 -10.44
C PHE A 46 3.56 -16.76 -10.26
N ASP A 47 4.49 -16.00 -10.85
CA ASP A 47 5.92 -16.30 -10.79
C ASP A 47 6.76 -15.00 -10.77
N PRO A 48 6.99 -14.41 -9.58
CA PRO A 48 7.73 -13.16 -9.45
C PRO A 48 9.23 -13.28 -9.78
N TYR A 49 9.73 -14.50 -10.02
CA TYR A 49 11.13 -14.74 -10.39
C TYR A 49 11.32 -14.94 -11.90
N ASN A 50 10.23 -15.12 -12.65
CA ASN A 50 10.28 -15.28 -14.09
C ASN A 50 10.18 -13.92 -14.79
N ASN A 51 11.23 -13.59 -15.53
CA ASN A 51 11.31 -12.34 -16.29
C ASN A 51 10.16 -12.20 -17.31
N ILE A 52 9.71 -13.30 -17.93
CA ILE A 52 8.63 -13.26 -18.93
C ILE A 52 7.30 -12.88 -18.28
N TYR A 53 7.05 -13.39 -17.06
CA TYR A 53 5.85 -13.04 -16.30
C TYR A 53 5.90 -11.56 -15.86
N LEU A 54 7.04 -11.09 -15.34
CA LEU A 54 7.24 -9.69 -14.95
C LEU A 54 7.11 -8.72 -16.14
N GLU A 55 7.60 -9.12 -17.30
CA GLU A 55 7.47 -8.38 -18.55
C GLU A 55 5.99 -8.21 -18.95
N SER A 56 5.22 -9.30 -18.94
CA SER A 56 3.78 -9.26 -19.20
C SER A 56 3.04 -8.36 -18.20
N LEU A 57 3.34 -8.50 -16.90
CA LEU A 57 2.72 -7.66 -15.87
C LEU A 57 3.10 -6.18 -16.06
N GLY A 58 4.35 -5.91 -16.45
CA GLY A 58 4.82 -4.56 -16.78
C GLY A 58 4.04 -3.92 -17.94
N ILE A 59 3.72 -4.69 -18.98
CA ILE A 59 2.88 -4.23 -20.10
C ILE A 59 1.48 -3.85 -19.59
N LEU A 60 0.87 -4.68 -18.75
CA LEU A 60 -0.44 -4.40 -18.15
C LEU A 60 -0.42 -3.13 -17.30
N VAL A 61 0.60 -2.94 -16.47
CA VAL A 61 0.81 -1.73 -15.65
C VAL A 61 1.04 -0.49 -16.53
N ALA A 62 1.63 -0.64 -17.72
CA ALA A 62 1.88 0.48 -18.62
C ALA A 62 0.59 1.00 -19.31
N VAL A 63 -0.47 0.20 -19.46
CA VAL A 63 -1.71 0.58 -20.17
C VAL A 63 -2.36 1.85 -19.57
N PRO A 64 -2.62 1.94 -18.25
CA PRO A 64 -3.14 3.18 -17.66
C PRO A 64 -2.14 4.34 -17.74
N GLY A 65 -0.84 4.06 -17.77
CA GLY A 65 0.22 5.06 -18.01
C GLY A 65 0.15 5.67 -19.41
N PHE A 66 -0.08 4.86 -20.45
CA PHE A 66 -0.31 5.38 -21.81
C PHE A 66 -1.59 6.22 -21.89
N TRP A 67 -2.65 5.81 -21.18
CA TRP A 67 -3.87 6.61 -21.07
C TRP A 67 -3.62 7.96 -20.39
N LEU A 68 -2.79 8.01 -19.35
CA LEU A 68 -2.36 9.27 -18.74
C LEU A 68 -1.63 10.17 -19.75
N ILE A 69 -0.67 9.64 -20.51
CA ILE A 69 0.07 10.43 -21.52
C ILE A 69 -0.91 10.99 -22.56
N PHE A 70 -1.84 10.16 -23.04
CA PHE A 70 -2.86 10.58 -24.00
C PHE A 70 -3.74 11.70 -23.44
N THR A 71 -4.24 11.56 -22.21
CA THR A 71 -5.09 12.60 -21.58
C THR A 71 -4.33 13.91 -21.34
N LEU A 72 -3.06 13.86 -20.92
CA LEU A 72 -2.21 15.05 -20.77
C LEU A 72 -1.93 15.72 -22.12
N PHE A 73 -1.68 14.95 -23.18
CA PHE A 73 -1.49 15.48 -24.52
C PHE A 73 -2.76 16.15 -25.05
N ALA A 74 -3.93 15.54 -24.82
CA ALA A 74 -5.21 16.13 -25.16
C ALA A 74 -5.45 17.45 -24.41
N PHE A 75 -5.12 17.52 -23.11
CA PHE A 75 -5.18 18.78 -22.35
C PHE A 75 -4.21 19.83 -22.89
N LEU A 76 -2.99 19.45 -23.25
CA LEU A 76 -2.00 20.35 -23.83
C LEU A 76 -2.53 20.98 -25.13
N ILE A 77 -3.02 20.16 -26.06
CA ILE A 77 -3.63 20.65 -27.32
C ILE A 77 -4.83 21.55 -26.99
N PHE A 78 -5.71 21.12 -26.11
CA PHE A 78 -6.90 21.87 -25.72
C PHE A 78 -6.54 23.27 -25.18
N PHE A 79 -5.55 23.37 -24.29
CA PHE A 79 -5.09 24.65 -23.76
C PHE A 79 -4.39 25.51 -24.84
N LEU A 80 -3.57 24.92 -25.72
CA LEU A 80 -2.91 25.64 -26.82
C LEU A 80 -3.91 26.20 -27.84
N CYS A 81 -4.83 25.37 -28.34
CA CYS A 81 -5.88 25.79 -29.27
C CYS A 81 -6.73 26.92 -28.67
N ARG A 82 -6.97 26.87 -27.37
CA ARG A 82 -7.77 27.87 -26.67
C ARG A 82 -7.01 29.16 -26.34
N CYS A 83 -5.70 29.09 -26.15
CA CYS A 83 -4.84 30.28 -26.11
C CYS A 83 -4.81 31.00 -27.47
N CYS A 84 -4.95 30.26 -28.58
CA CYS A 84 -4.98 30.81 -29.93
C CYS A 84 -6.36 31.31 -30.40
N ASP A 85 -7.48 30.81 -29.86
CA ASP A 85 -8.82 31.31 -30.19
C ASP A 85 -9.16 32.58 -29.37
N SER A 86 -8.66 33.72 -29.81
CA SER A 86 -8.95 35.03 -29.20
C SER A 86 -10.27 35.65 -29.68
N SER A 87 -11.14 34.91 -30.37
CA SER A 87 -12.28 35.49 -31.07
C SER A 87 -13.60 35.44 -30.28
N SER A 88 -14.12 36.64 -30.00
CA SER A 88 -15.35 36.95 -29.26
C SER A 88 -16.56 36.10 -29.66
N LYS A 89 -17.09 35.26 -28.75
CA LYS A 89 -18.40 34.60 -28.98
C LYS A 89 -19.33 34.59 -27.76
N LYS A 90 -20.62 34.56 -28.14
CA LYS A 90 -21.84 35.00 -27.45
C LYS A 90 -22.04 34.53 -26.00
N LYS A 91 -22.75 35.36 -25.23
CA LYS A 91 -23.19 35.13 -23.84
C LYS A 91 -24.20 33.98 -23.76
N ASN A 92 -23.72 32.74 -23.64
CA ASN A 92 -24.57 31.60 -23.29
C ASN A 92 -24.86 31.58 -21.77
N LYS A 93 -25.99 30.98 -21.37
CA LYS A 93 -26.44 30.93 -19.96
C LYS A 93 -25.46 30.11 -19.11
N ILE A 94 -24.80 30.76 -18.15
CA ILE A 94 -23.72 30.21 -17.29
C ILE A 94 -24.26 29.33 -16.13
N THR A 95 -25.53 29.49 -15.78
CA THR A 95 -26.17 28.81 -14.63
C THR A 95 -26.18 27.27 -14.69
N PRO A 96 -26.52 26.59 -15.81
CA PRO A 96 -26.51 25.12 -15.85
C PRO A 96 -25.11 24.52 -15.68
N LEU A 97 -24.07 25.21 -16.15
CA LEU A 97 -22.68 24.72 -16.08
C LEU A 97 -22.17 24.61 -14.64
N LYS A 98 -22.63 25.49 -13.73
CA LYS A 98 -22.27 25.45 -12.30
C LYS A 98 -22.87 24.24 -11.59
N TRP A 99 -24.12 23.89 -11.90
CA TRP A 99 -24.79 22.73 -11.32
C TRP A 99 -24.16 21.42 -11.80
N ILE A 100 -23.80 21.35 -13.09
CA ILE A 100 -23.06 20.21 -13.64
C ILE A 100 -21.70 20.06 -12.95
N LEU A 101 -20.95 21.16 -12.79
CA LEU A 101 -19.65 21.15 -12.13
C LEU A 101 -19.75 20.72 -10.66
N ALA A 102 -20.75 21.21 -9.93
CA ALA A 102 -21.01 20.79 -8.55
C ALA A 102 -21.41 19.32 -8.45
N PHE A 103 -22.24 18.83 -9.37
CA PHE A 103 -22.65 17.42 -9.43
C PHE A 103 -21.46 16.48 -9.61
N PHE A 104 -20.60 16.74 -10.61
CA PHE A 104 -19.40 15.92 -10.83
C PHE A 104 -18.40 16.02 -9.68
N ALA A 105 -18.30 17.16 -9.00
CA ALA A 105 -17.43 17.32 -7.84
C ALA A 105 -17.91 16.46 -6.66
N LEU A 106 -19.22 16.41 -6.40
CA LEU A 106 -19.82 15.53 -5.40
C LEU A 106 -19.65 14.05 -5.76
N LEU A 107 -19.83 13.71 -7.04
CA LEU A 107 -19.58 12.35 -7.54
C LEU A 107 -18.11 11.95 -7.32
N CYS A 108 -17.18 12.87 -7.60
CA CYS A 108 -15.75 12.66 -7.34
C CYS A 108 -15.46 12.46 -5.85
N CYS A 109 -16.07 13.23 -4.95
CA CYS A 109 -15.96 13.00 -3.51
C CYS A 109 -16.47 11.59 -3.13
N GLY A 110 -17.62 11.16 -3.68
CA GLY A 110 -18.15 9.82 -3.45
C GLY A 110 -17.21 8.72 -3.94
N ALA A 111 -16.61 8.88 -5.12
CA ALA A 111 -15.60 7.95 -5.64
C ALA A 111 -14.36 7.89 -4.72
N LEU A 112 -13.88 9.03 -4.21
CA LEU A 112 -12.75 9.08 -3.27
C LEU A 112 -13.09 8.44 -1.92
N SER A 113 -14.33 8.59 -1.44
CA SER A 113 -14.82 7.92 -0.22
C SER A 113 -14.83 6.40 -0.36
N LEU A 114 -15.14 5.86 -1.54
CA LEU A 114 -14.99 4.43 -1.81
C LEU A 114 -13.53 3.96 -1.69
N GLY A 115 -12.57 4.80 -2.09
CA GLY A 115 -11.14 4.51 -1.91
C GLY A 115 -10.73 4.48 -0.44
N LEU A 116 -11.28 5.36 0.39
CA LEU A 116 -11.05 5.35 1.84
C LEU A 116 -11.61 4.07 2.48
N PHE A 117 -12.80 3.65 2.06
CA PHE A 117 -13.41 2.40 2.50
C PHE A 117 -12.57 1.18 2.09
N GLY A 118 -12.16 1.08 0.82
CA GLY A 118 -11.31 -0.01 0.35
C GLY A 118 -9.95 -0.06 1.06
N ASN A 119 -9.38 1.10 1.37
CA ASN A 119 -8.13 1.20 2.12
C ASN A 119 -8.23 0.68 3.55
N ASP A 120 -9.33 1.00 4.24
CA ASP A 120 -9.60 0.53 5.59
C ASP A 120 -9.89 -0.97 5.62
N GLN A 121 -10.66 -1.48 4.65
CA GLN A 121 -10.89 -2.91 4.50
C GLN A 121 -9.58 -3.68 4.29
N ALA A 122 -8.72 -3.21 3.37
CA ALA A 122 -7.41 -3.84 3.15
C ALA A 122 -6.53 -3.78 4.40
N HIS A 123 -6.56 -2.69 5.17
CA HIS A 123 -5.81 -2.55 6.41
C HIS A 123 -6.23 -3.57 7.47
N GLN A 124 -7.54 -3.68 7.72
CA GLN A 124 -8.06 -4.62 8.72
C GLN A 124 -7.70 -6.07 8.38
N ALA A 125 -7.78 -6.42 7.09
CA ALA A 125 -7.39 -7.74 6.60
C ALA A 125 -5.88 -8.00 6.78
N LEU A 126 -5.03 -7.06 6.37
CA LEU A 126 -3.57 -7.15 6.52
C LEU A 126 -3.12 -7.28 7.98
N LEU A 127 -3.85 -6.70 8.93
CA LEU A 127 -3.58 -6.90 10.37
C LEU A 127 -3.83 -8.34 10.82
N VAL A 128 -4.84 -9.02 10.27
CA VAL A 128 -5.09 -10.44 10.54
C VAL A 128 -3.98 -11.29 9.91
N VAL A 129 -3.59 -11.01 8.67
CA VAL A 129 -2.47 -11.69 7.99
C VAL A 129 -1.18 -11.54 8.78
N GLN A 130 -0.86 -10.34 9.26
CA GLN A 130 0.31 -10.09 10.10
C GLN A 130 0.26 -10.92 11.39
N ARG A 131 -0.90 -11.00 12.04
CA ARG A 131 -1.07 -11.80 13.26
C ARG A 131 -0.87 -13.29 12.98
N SER A 132 -1.55 -13.84 11.98
CA SER A 132 -1.47 -15.27 11.64
C SER A 132 -0.07 -15.68 11.20
N THR A 133 0.61 -14.86 10.39
CA THR A 133 2.02 -15.10 10.03
C THR A 133 2.97 -14.98 11.22
N SER A 134 2.67 -14.11 12.19
CA SER A 134 3.42 -14.05 13.45
C SER A 134 3.22 -15.29 14.32
N GLU A 135 2.01 -15.84 14.40
CA GLU A 135 1.75 -17.07 15.16
C GLU A 135 2.41 -18.29 14.52
N MET A 136 2.36 -18.41 13.19
CA MET A 136 3.13 -19.43 12.47
C MET A 136 4.64 -19.33 12.77
N GLU A 137 5.20 -18.12 12.72
CA GLU A 137 6.61 -17.88 13.06
C GLU A 137 6.92 -18.20 14.54
N ASN A 138 5.98 -17.99 15.46
CA ASN A 138 6.16 -18.35 16.87
C ASN A 138 6.27 -19.88 17.06
N VAL A 139 5.48 -20.66 16.31
CA VAL A 139 5.58 -22.13 16.30
C VAL A 139 6.92 -22.57 15.74
N VAL A 140 7.33 -22.03 14.59
CA VAL A 140 8.62 -22.31 13.93
C VAL A 140 9.80 -21.98 14.85
N LYS A 141 9.77 -20.81 15.50
CA LYS A 141 10.77 -20.40 16.49
C LYS A 141 10.81 -21.33 17.70
N SER A 142 9.65 -21.76 18.19
CA SER A 142 9.57 -22.69 19.31
C SER A 142 10.25 -24.00 18.96
N VAL A 143 9.92 -24.61 17.81
CA VAL A 143 10.58 -25.84 17.34
C VAL A 143 12.08 -25.65 17.17
N ARG A 144 12.52 -24.54 16.57
CA ARG A 144 13.96 -24.23 16.41
C ARG A 144 14.68 -24.11 17.75
N ASN A 145 14.07 -23.45 18.75
CA ASN A 145 14.63 -23.32 20.09
C ASN A 145 14.72 -24.67 20.81
N GLU A 146 13.68 -25.51 20.72
CA GLU A 146 13.71 -26.87 21.28
C GLU A 146 14.80 -27.73 20.65
N THR A 147 14.93 -27.64 19.33
CA THR A 147 15.93 -28.36 18.55
C THR A 147 17.34 -27.94 18.97
N LEU A 148 17.61 -26.63 19.08
CA LEU A 148 18.89 -26.10 19.56
C LEU A 148 19.19 -26.50 21.00
N LEU A 149 18.19 -26.52 21.88
CA LEU A 149 18.34 -27.00 23.26
C LEU A 149 18.75 -28.47 23.29
N ILE A 150 18.11 -29.33 22.50
CA ILE A 150 18.46 -30.75 22.38
C ILE A 150 19.90 -30.90 21.86
N GLU A 151 20.28 -30.16 20.81
CA GLU A 151 21.65 -30.19 20.27
C GLU A 151 22.67 -29.79 21.34
N GLN A 152 22.40 -28.72 22.09
CA GLN A 152 23.27 -28.24 23.15
C GLN A 152 23.41 -29.27 24.29
N ILE A 153 22.31 -29.88 24.74
CA ILE A 153 22.32 -30.89 25.82
C ILE A 153 23.06 -32.15 25.35
N LEU A 154 22.82 -32.63 24.13
CA LEU A 154 23.45 -33.83 23.60
C LEU A 154 24.95 -33.66 23.37
N ASP A 155 25.35 -32.56 22.73
CA ASP A 155 26.73 -32.39 22.28
C ASP A 155 27.65 -31.83 23.36
N ASN A 156 27.18 -30.92 24.21
CA ASN A 156 28.01 -30.34 25.25
C ASN A 156 27.90 -31.10 26.58
N SER A 157 26.69 -31.47 27.00
CA SER A 157 26.50 -32.02 28.36
C SER A 157 26.56 -33.55 28.39
N ILE A 158 25.70 -34.23 27.64
CA ILE A 158 25.60 -35.69 27.66
C ILE A 158 26.89 -36.34 27.13
N ARG A 159 27.46 -35.80 26.04
CA ARG A 159 28.74 -36.27 25.51
C ARG A 159 29.86 -36.13 26.54
N GLU A 160 29.95 -34.98 27.21
CA GLU A 160 30.94 -34.75 28.27
C GLU A 160 30.75 -35.71 29.45
N ASP A 161 29.52 -35.95 29.89
CA ASP A 161 29.24 -36.92 30.96
C ASP A 161 29.72 -38.33 30.59
N VAL A 162 29.41 -38.77 29.37
CA VAL A 162 29.80 -40.09 28.87
C VAL A 162 31.32 -40.19 28.81
N ASP A 163 32.01 -39.12 28.43
CA ASP A 163 33.46 -39.07 28.43
C ASP A 163 34.04 -39.07 29.85
N GLN A 164 33.49 -38.30 30.79
CA GLN A 164 33.90 -38.32 32.21
C GLN A 164 33.65 -39.70 32.85
N ILE A 165 32.51 -40.32 32.57
CA ILE A 165 32.20 -41.70 32.98
C ILE A 165 33.25 -42.65 32.38
N SER A 166 33.60 -42.49 31.11
CA SER A 166 34.62 -43.34 30.47
C SER A 166 35.99 -43.24 31.16
N VAL A 167 36.37 -42.05 31.64
CA VAL A 167 37.59 -41.83 32.43
C VAL A 167 37.45 -42.46 33.82
N ALA A 168 36.31 -42.33 34.49
CA ALA A 168 36.11 -42.94 35.81
C ALA A 168 36.18 -44.48 35.76
N PHE A 169 35.67 -45.10 34.69
CA PHE A 169 35.76 -46.54 34.46
C PHE A 169 37.13 -47.00 33.91
N SER A 170 38.09 -46.09 33.72
CA SER A 170 39.47 -46.44 33.31
C SER A 170 40.32 -47.00 34.46
N ALA A 171 39.88 -46.84 35.71
CA ALA A 171 40.49 -47.46 36.88
C ALA A 171 40.51 -49.00 36.73
N PRO A 172 41.48 -49.71 37.36
CA PRO A 172 41.66 -51.15 37.14
C PRO A 172 40.47 -51.97 37.63
N LEU A 173 39.54 -52.26 36.72
CA LEU A 173 38.48 -53.24 36.92
C LEU A 173 39.08 -54.65 37.02
N PRO A 174 38.68 -55.46 38.01
CA PRO A 174 39.29 -56.76 38.29
C PRO A 174 39.02 -57.81 37.20
N ASN A 175 37.95 -57.65 36.41
CA ASN A 175 37.53 -58.60 35.38
C ASN A 175 37.73 -58.04 33.96
N ALA A 176 38.46 -58.77 33.11
CA ALA A 176 38.68 -58.41 31.71
C ALA A 176 37.38 -58.34 30.90
N THR A 177 36.44 -59.25 31.16
CA THR A 177 35.11 -59.30 30.52
C THR A 177 34.23 -58.10 30.88
N VAL A 178 34.33 -57.62 32.13
CA VAL A 178 33.58 -56.42 32.57
C VAL A 178 34.15 -55.18 31.88
N ARG A 179 35.47 -55.12 31.70
CA ARG A 179 36.14 -54.03 31.00
C ARG A 179 35.75 -53.95 29.51
N SER A 180 35.63 -55.09 28.83
CA SER A 180 35.16 -55.11 27.43
C SER A 180 33.71 -54.67 27.32
N MET A 181 32.85 -55.15 28.22
CA MET A 181 31.43 -54.77 28.27
C MET A 181 31.25 -53.25 28.46
N VAL A 182 31.95 -52.65 29.43
CA VAL A 182 31.88 -51.19 29.66
C VAL A 182 32.34 -50.40 28.42
N ARG A 183 33.42 -50.82 27.78
CA ARG A 183 33.94 -50.15 26.57
C ARG A 183 32.93 -50.22 25.42
N GLU A 184 32.31 -51.38 25.22
CA GLU A 184 31.28 -51.58 24.20
C GLU A 184 30.03 -50.73 24.49
N THR A 185 29.53 -50.74 25.74
CA THR A 185 28.39 -49.90 26.16
C THR A 185 28.66 -48.41 25.93
N LEU A 186 29.84 -47.91 26.30
CA LEU A 186 30.22 -46.51 26.05
C LEU A 186 30.36 -46.20 24.55
N GLY A 187 30.79 -47.18 23.74
CA GLY A 187 30.80 -47.07 22.29
C GLY A 187 29.39 -46.91 21.71
N HIS A 188 28.45 -47.75 22.16
CA HIS A 188 27.03 -47.63 21.79
C HIS A 188 26.42 -46.29 22.23
N MET A 189 26.76 -45.82 23.44
CA MET A 189 26.30 -44.49 23.88
C MET A 189 26.77 -43.38 22.94
N ARG A 190 28.06 -43.35 22.56
CA ARG A 190 28.56 -42.33 21.62
C ARG A 190 27.87 -42.41 20.26
N ALA A 191 27.61 -43.60 19.75
CA ALA A 191 26.86 -43.80 18.51
C ALA A 191 25.42 -43.26 18.62
N ASN A 192 24.71 -43.59 19.70
CA ASN A 192 23.33 -43.14 19.92
C ASN A 192 23.23 -41.61 20.10
N ILE A 193 24.21 -40.98 20.77
CA ILE A 193 24.30 -39.51 20.84
C ILE A 193 24.40 -38.92 19.44
N SER A 194 25.31 -39.45 18.61
CA SER A 194 25.51 -38.94 17.25
C SER A 194 24.28 -39.15 16.35
N GLN A 195 23.57 -40.27 16.52
CA GLN A 195 22.35 -40.56 15.80
C GLN A 195 21.23 -39.59 16.20
N SER A 196 20.99 -39.41 17.49
CA SER A 196 19.98 -38.46 18.00
C SER A 196 20.27 -37.03 17.53
N LEU A 197 21.54 -36.60 17.61
CA LEU A 197 21.97 -35.29 17.14
C LEU A 197 21.74 -35.10 15.63
N ALA A 198 22.04 -36.11 14.82
CA ALA A 198 21.80 -36.05 13.38
C ALA A 198 20.30 -35.93 13.05
N LYS A 199 19.45 -36.63 13.80
CA LYS A 199 17.99 -36.54 13.67
C LYS A 199 17.45 -35.18 14.07
N THR A 200 17.95 -34.62 15.17
CA THR A 200 17.63 -33.25 15.60
C THR A 200 17.98 -32.21 14.53
N LYS A 201 19.16 -32.33 13.91
CA LYS A 201 19.58 -31.44 12.83
C LYS A 201 18.70 -31.55 11.58
N ASP A 202 18.29 -32.76 11.20
CA ASP A 202 17.39 -32.97 10.06
C ASP A 202 16.03 -32.28 10.25
N MET A 203 15.50 -32.31 11.48
CA MET A 203 14.26 -31.61 11.83
C MET A 203 14.40 -30.08 11.71
N ASN A 204 15.56 -29.52 12.11
CA ASN A 204 15.84 -28.10 11.91
C ASN A 204 15.87 -27.70 10.43
N ILE A 205 16.45 -28.56 9.59
CA ILE A 205 16.58 -28.34 8.15
C ILE A 205 15.19 -28.30 7.51
N LYS A 206 14.33 -29.29 7.80
CA LYS A 206 12.95 -29.35 7.30
C LYS A 206 12.13 -28.12 7.68
N MET A 207 12.35 -27.58 8.88
CA MET A 207 11.63 -26.40 9.39
C MET A 207 12.11 -25.08 8.77
N LYS A 208 13.28 -25.05 8.12
CA LYS A 208 13.85 -23.84 7.50
C LYS A 208 13.00 -23.30 6.35
N ALA A 209 12.25 -24.18 5.69
CA ALA A 209 11.35 -23.83 4.60
C ALA A 209 10.25 -22.84 5.03
N LEU A 210 9.89 -22.85 6.31
CA LEU A 210 8.80 -22.08 6.92
C LEU A 210 9.32 -20.83 7.65
N ASP A 211 10.53 -20.36 7.33
CA ASP A 211 11.10 -19.17 7.98
C ASP A 211 10.35 -17.91 7.51
N LEU A 212 9.37 -17.50 8.31
CA LEU A 212 8.53 -16.34 8.08
C LEU A 212 9.08 -15.11 8.80
N ARG A 213 10.24 -15.18 9.48
CA ARG A 213 10.76 -14.13 10.38
C ARG A 213 10.65 -12.70 9.85
N ASN A 214 10.96 -12.53 8.57
CA ASN A 214 10.97 -11.22 7.94
C ASN A 214 9.57 -10.77 7.50
N LEU A 215 8.65 -11.69 7.21
CA LEU A 215 7.36 -11.38 6.59
C LEU A 215 6.46 -10.53 7.51
N PRO A 216 6.18 -10.88 8.78
CA PRO A 216 5.37 -10.03 9.68
C PRO A 216 5.98 -8.65 9.89
N GLN A 217 7.32 -8.57 9.96
CA GLN A 217 8.03 -7.29 10.12
C GLN A 217 7.90 -6.41 8.88
N TRP A 218 8.07 -7.00 7.69
CA TRP A 218 7.87 -6.30 6.43
C TRP A 218 6.44 -5.83 6.26
N LEU A 219 5.45 -6.68 6.54
CA LEU A 219 4.03 -6.32 6.49
C LEU A 219 3.74 -5.14 7.41
N GLN A 220 4.25 -5.17 8.65
CA GLN A 220 4.08 -4.07 9.60
C GLN A 220 4.67 -2.76 9.08
N ILE A 221 5.89 -2.78 8.51
CA ILE A 221 6.55 -1.57 7.98
C ILE A 221 5.79 -1.04 6.77
N VAL A 222 5.44 -1.91 5.83
CA VAL A 222 4.68 -1.53 4.63
C VAL A 222 3.35 -0.91 5.04
N GLU A 223 2.62 -1.55 5.95
CA GLU A 223 1.30 -1.08 6.36
C GLU A 223 1.35 0.22 7.17
N PHE A 224 2.39 0.41 7.99
CA PHE A 224 2.65 1.65 8.69
C PHE A 224 2.79 2.86 7.75
N PHE A 225 3.32 2.68 6.54
CA PHE A 225 3.41 3.75 5.56
C PHE A 225 2.23 3.79 4.58
N ARG A 226 1.78 2.63 4.10
CA ARG A 226 0.72 2.49 3.10
C ARG A 226 -0.58 3.09 3.61
N TRP A 227 -1.04 2.66 4.78
CA TRP A 227 -2.35 3.03 5.32
C TRP A 227 -2.53 4.53 5.59
N PRO A 228 -1.62 5.23 6.31
CA PRO A 228 -1.79 6.67 6.50
C PRO A 228 -1.45 7.46 5.23
N GLY A 229 -0.53 6.95 4.39
CA GLY A 229 -0.17 7.57 3.12
C GLY A 229 -1.36 7.67 2.16
N THR A 230 -2.12 6.58 2.00
CA THR A 230 -3.33 6.55 1.17
C THR A 230 -4.45 7.42 1.75
N ILE A 231 -4.67 7.41 3.07
CA ILE A 231 -5.62 8.31 3.74
C ILE A 231 -5.25 9.77 3.47
N THR A 232 -4.00 10.15 3.66
CA THR A 232 -3.52 11.52 3.45
C THR A 232 -3.74 11.97 2.01
N LEU A 233 -3.41 11.09 1.06
CA LEU A 233 -3.58 11.34 -0.36
C LEU A 233 -5.06 11.51 -0.73
N LEU A 234 -5.94 10.59 -0.34
CA LEU A 234 -7.37 10.65 -0.63
C LEU A 234 -8.05 11.85 0.02
N CYS A 235 -7.71 12.18 1.27
CA CYS A 235 -8.18 13.38 1.95
C CYS A 235 -7.72 14.66 1.22
N GLY A 236 -6.48 14.70 0.73
CA GLY A 236 -5.97 15.80 -0.09
C GLY A 236 -6.76 15.97 -1.40
N LEU A 237 -7.10 14.87 -2.07
CA LEU A 237 -7.93 14.89 -3.29
C LEU A 237 -9.36 15.38 -2.98
N ILE A 238 -9.96 14.96 -1.86
CA ILE A 238 -11.28 15.46 -1.41
C ILE A 238 -11.20 16.96 -1.13
N PHE A 239 -10.14 17.44 -0.48
CA PHE A 239 -9.94 18.85 -0.22
C PHE A 239 -9.88 19.67 -1.52
N ILE A 240 -9.22 19.17 -2.57
CA ILE A 240 -9.20 19.81 -3.89
C ILE A 240 -10.61 19.88 -4.49
N CYS A 241 -11.45 18.85 -4.34
CA CYS A 241 -12.86 18.90 -4.74
C CYS A 241 -13.67 19.94 -3.94
N LEU A 242 -13.40 20.09 -2.65
CA LEU A 242 -14.04 21.12 -1.81
C LEU A 242 -13.62 22.54 -2.21
N LEU A 243 -12.34 22.75 -2.58
CA LEU A 243 -11.86 24.02 -3.13
C LEU A 243 -12.60 24.40 -4.42
N LEU A 244 -12.87 23.42 -5.29
CA LEU A 244 -13.69 23.64 -6.48
C LEU A 244 -15.11 24.08 -6.11
N LEU A 245 -15.78 23.36 -5.22
CA LEU A 245 -17.14 23.70 -4.78
C LEU A 245 -17.20 25.11 -4.18
N TRP A 246 -16.24 25.45 -3.31
CA TRP A 246 -16.13 26.79 -2.74
C TRP A 246 -15.87 27.86 -3.82
N GLY A 247 -14.98 27.58 -4.78
CA GLY A 247 -14.71 28.45 -5.92
C GLY A 247 -15.95 28.73 -6.76
N VAL A 248 -16.79 27.70 -6.99
CA VAL A 248 -18.07 27.82 -7.69
C VAL A 248 -19.07 28.67 -6.90
N ILE A 249 -19.21 28.44 -5.59
CA ILE A 249 -20.13 29.18 -4.71
C ILE A 249 -19.75 30.66 -4.64
N ARG A 250 -18.47 30.96 -4.41
CA ARG A 250 -17.97 32.34 -4.28
C ARG A 250 -17.71 33.05 -5.61
N HIS A 251 -17.85 32.36 -6.74
CA HIS A 251 -17.48 32.86 -8.07
C HIS A 251 -16.03 33.36 -8.14
N SER A 252 -15.14 32.75 -7.35
CA SER A 252 -13.74 33.16 -7.26
C SER A 252 -12.93 32.59 -8.41
N ARG A 253 -12.40 33.48 -9.26
CA ARG A 253 -11.53 33.11 -10.38
C ARG A 253 -10.23 32.47 -9.92
N CYS A 254 -9.62 33.01 -8.87
CA CYS A 254 -8.35 32.51 -8.32
C CYS A 254 -8.46 31.04 -7.92
N LEU A 255 -9.55 30.66 -7.24
CA LEU A 255 -9.79 29.28 -6.81
C LEU A 255 -10.03 28.32 -7.97
N LEU A 256 -10.66 28.76 -9.07
CA LEU A 256 -10.83 27.93 -10.26
C LEU A 256 -9.50 27.69 -11.01
N ILE A 257 -8.60 28.68 -11.05
CA ILE A 257 -7.24 28.46 -11.59
C ILE A 257 -6.48 27.49 -10.70
N LEU A 258 -6.49 27.74 -9.39
CA LEU A 258 -5.78 26.90 -8.42
C LEU A 258 -6.26 25.45 -8.52
N PHE A 259 -7.58 25.24 -8.60
CA PHE A 259 -8.15 23.91 -8.85
C PHE A 259 -7.69 23.32 -10.18
N SER A 260 -7.54 24.10 -11.24
CA SER A 260 -7.10 23.56 -12.54
C SER A 260 -5.66 23.05 -12.48
N VAL A 261 -4.77 23.75 -11.76
CA VAL A 261 -3.38 23.33 -11.56
C VAL A 261 -3.29 22.11 -10.66
N LEU A 262 -3.92 22.18 -9.48
CA LEU A 262 -3.93 21.08 -8.52
C LEU A 262 -4.67 19.85 -9.07
N GLY A 263 -5.73 20.07 -9.83
CA GLY A 263 -6.51 19.03 -10.49
C GLY A 263 -5.70 18.28 -11.55
N LEU A 264 -4.88 18.96 -12.35
CA LEU A 264 -3.98 18.28 -13.30
C LEU A 264 -2.98 17.37 -12.56
N LEU A 265 -2.43 17.84 -11.44
CA LEU A 265 -1.57 17.01 -10.58
C LEU A 265 -2.35 15.83 -9.97
N SER A 266 -3.60 16.05 -9.54
CA SER A 266 -4.49 14.98 -9.09
C SER A 266 -4.74 13.93 -10.18
N VAL A 267 -4.95 14.33 -11.44
CA VAL A 267 -5.11 13.38 -12.57
C VAL A 267 -3.87 12.51 -12.72
N VAL A 268 -2.67 13.11 -12.70
CA VAL A 268 -1.40 12.36 -12.75
C VAL A 268 -1.32 11.34 -11.62
N ILE A 269 -1.58 11.78 -10.38
CA ILE A 269 -1.56 10.91 -9.21
C ILE A 269 -2.58 9.77 -9.35
N CYS A 270 -3.83 10.06 -9.70
CA CYS A 270 -4.88 9.05 -9.85
C CYS A 270 -4.48 7.97 -10.87
N TRP A 271 -3.97 8.34 -12.04
CA TRP A 271 -3.57 7.36 -13.06
C TRP A 271 -2.32 6.56 -12.70
N VAL A 272 -1.37 7.15 -11.96
CA VAL A 272 -0.25 6.41 -11.37
C VAL A 272 -0.78 5.38 -10.36
N MET A 273 -1.71 5.77 -9.48
CA MET A 273 -2.34 4.85 -8.54
C MET A 273 -3.13 3.73 -9.24
N VAL A 274 -3.85 4.04 -10.33
CA VAL A 274 -4.51 3.02 -11.16
C VAL A 274 -3.50 2.03 -11.71
N SER A 275 -2.37 2.51 -12.24
CA SER A 275 -1.32 1.63 -12.80
C SER A 275 -0.78 0.68 -11.73
N LEU A 276 -0.50 1.19 -10.52
CA LEU A 276 0.00 0.41 -9.40
C LEU A 276 -1.03 -0.61 -8.90
N TYR A 277 -2.27 -0.19 -8.63
CA TYR A 277 -3.31 -1.09 -8.12
C TYR A 277 -3.76 -2.12 -9.16
N PHE A 278 -3.70 -1.78 -10.45
CA PHE A 278 -4.00 -2.73 -11.51
C PHE A 278 -2.96 -3.86 -11.55
N GLY A 279 -1.67 -3.54 -11.47
CA GLY A 279 -0.62 -4.55 -11.38
C GLY A 279 -0.73 -5.42 -10.14
N ILE A 280 -0.99 -4.82 -8.97
CA ILE A 280 -1.17 -5.56 -7.72
C ILE A 280 -2.41 -6.47 -7.79
N ALA A 281 -3.51 -5.99 -8.39
CA ALA A 281 -4.73 -6.79 -8.53
C ALA A 281 -4.55 -7.97 -9.50
N VAL A 282 -3.85 -7.80 -10.63
CA VAL A 282 -3.57 -8.94 -11.53
C VAL A 282 -2.64 -9.94 -10.85
N ALA A 283 -1.50 -9.49 -10.32
CA ALA A 283 -0.54 -10.37 -9.67
C ALA A 283 -1.12 -11.08 -8.42
N GLY A 284 -1.94 -10.36 -7.64
CA GLY A 284 -2.65 -10.92 -6.49
C GLY A 284 -3.70 -11.95 -6.91
N ALA A 285 -4.39 -11.73 -8.04
CA ALA A 285 -5.33 -12.70 -8.56
C ALA A 285 -4.64 -13.98 -9.02
N ASP A 286 -3.53 -13.86 -9.74
CA ASP A 286 -2.74 -15.01 -10.19
C ASP A 286 -2.22 -15.83 -9.01
N PHE A 287 -1.77 -15.16 -7.94
CA PHE A 287 -1.33 -15.81 -6.70
C PHE A 287 -2.49 -16.55 -6.02
N CYS A 288 -3.63 -15.88 -5.86
CA CYS A 288 -4.80 -16.46 -5.20
C CYS A 288 -5.46 -17.59 -5.98
N PHE A 289 -5.34 -17.58 -7.31
CA PHE A 289 -5.85 -18.63 -8.19
C PHE A 289 -5.04 -19.92 -8.09
N ASN A 290 -3.71 -19.84 -7.99
CA ASN A 290 -2.84 -20.99 -7.79
C ASN A 290 -1.56 -20.67 -7.00
N PRO A 291 -1.57 -20.79 -5.66
CA PRO A 291 -0.43 -20.43 -4.81
C PRO A 291 0.65 -21.52 -4.71
N GLU A 292 0.36 -22.78 -5.04
CA GLU A 292 1.28 -23.93 -4.85
C GLU A 292 2.66 -23.74 -5.53
N PRO A 293 2.76 -23.26 -6.78
CA PRO A 293 4.05 -23.10 -7.46
C PRO A 293 4.97 -22.10 -6.75
N PHE A 294 4.40 -21.09 -6.10
CA PHE A 294 5.14 -20.09 -5.33
C PHE A 294 5.79 -20.71 -4.09
N PHE A 295 4.99 -21.42 -3.30
CA PHE A 295 5.47 -22.08 -2.07
C PHE A 295 6.49 -23.19 -2.37
N ASN A 296 6.27 -23.96 -3.45
CA ASN A 296 7.22 -25.00 -3.87
C ASN A 296 8.58 -24.44 -4.29
N ARG A 297 8.62 -23.25 -4.91
CA ARG A 297 9.89 -22.59 -5.24
C ARG A 297 10.55 -21.96 -4.02
N MET A 298 9.77 -21.46 -3.07
CA MET A 298 10.27 -20.94 -1.80
C MET A 298 10.99 -22.01 -0.97
N ALA A 299 10.51 -23.25 -1.01
CA ALA A 299 11.13 -24.43 -0.38
C ALA A 299 12.54 -24.77 -0.91
N GLY A 300 12.95 -24.18 -2.05
CA GLY A 300 14.21 -24.50 -2.70
C GLY A 300 14.28 -25.93 -3.26
N ASN A 301 15.49 -26.47 -3.37
CA ASN A 301 15.74 -27.80 -3.96
C ASN A 301 15.80 -28.93 -2.92
N ASN A 302 15.53 -28.65 -1.65
CA ASN A 302 15.61 -29.66 -0.60
C ASN A 302 14.28 -30.40 -0.47
N ASP A 303 14.28 -31.70 -0.75
CA ASP A 303 13.07 -32.53 -0.68
C ASP A 303 12.41 -32.50 0.71
N GLY A 304 13.21 -32.40 1.78
CA GLY A 304 12.69 -32.31 3.15
C GLY A 304 11.93 -31.01 3.43
N GLU A 305 12.36 -29.90 2.84
CA GLU A 305 11.73 -28.58 2.98
C GLU A 305 10.40 -28.53 2.20
N ARG A 306 10.38 -29.08 0.98
CA ARG A 306 9.19 -29.16 0.14
C ARG A 306 8.10 -30.03 0.79
N LEU A 307 8.47 -31.22 1.29
CA LEU A 307 7.55 -32.12 1.99
C LEU A 307 6.97 -31.47 3.25
N ALA A 308 7.76 -30.66 3.98
CA ALA A 308 7.27 -29.93 5.15
C ALA A 308 6.20 -28.90 4.77
N ILE A 309 6.45 -28.09 3.74
CA ILE A 309 5.46 -27.09 3.27
C ILE A 309 4.19 -27.77 2.77
N GLU A 310 4.30 -28.81 1.96
CA GLU A 310 3.14 -29.59 1.48
C GLU A 310 2.33 -30.19 2.65
N TYR A 311 3.01 -30.74 3.66
CA TYR A 311 2.37 -31.26 4.87
C TYR A 311 1.56 -30.19 5.63
N TYR A 312 2.07 -28.97 5.78
CA TYR A 312 1.34 -27.90 6.47
C TYR A 312 0.24 -27.24 5.60
N MET A 313 0.41 -27.19 4.28
CA MET A 313 -0.62 -26.66 3.38
C MET A 313 -1.79 -27.62 3.19
N THR A 314 -1.53 -28.94 3.16
CA THR A 314 -2.52 -29.99 2.85
C THR A 314 -3.04 -30.70 4.09
N CYS A 315 -2.24 -30.94 5.13
CA CYS A 315 -2.67 -31.52 6.42
C CYS A 315 -3.82 -32.55 6.30
N GLU A 316 -3.67 -33.52 5.40
CA GLU A 316 -4.63 -34.60 5.24
C GLU A 316 -4.36 -35.68 6.27
N GLU A 317 -5.40 -36.38 6.74
CA GLU A 317 -5.26 -37.46 7.71
C GLU A 317 -4.34 -38.60 7.20
N MET A 318 -4.22 -38.76 5.88
CA MET A 318 -3.37 -39.78 5.25
C MET A 318 -1.96 -39.30 4.88
N THR A 319 -1.64 -38.00 5.05
CA THR A 319 -0.28 -37.51 4.81
C THR A 319 0.62 -37.88 5.98
N ASP A 320 1.69 -38.63 5.70
CA ASP A 320 2.68 -38.97 6.71
C ASP A 320 3.40 -37.70 7.20
N ASN A 321 3.44 -37.50 8.52
CA ASN A 321 4.16 -36.38 9.12
C ASN A 321 5.67 -36.50 8.83
N PRO A 322 6.28 -35.53 8.12
CA PRO A 322 7.68 -35.60 7.67
C PRO A 322 8.70 -35.54 8.81
N PHE A 323 8.27 -35.13 10.01
CA PHE A 323 9.09 -35.10 11.24
C PHE A 323 8.95 -36.36 12.08
N LYS A 324 7.91 -37.18 11.86
CA LYS A 324 7.60 -38.36 12.69
C LYS A 324 8.76 -39.35 12.75
N PHE A 325 9.38 -39.63 11.60
CA PHE A 325 10.50 -40.56 11.53
C PHE A 325 11.68 -40.09 12.40
N ASP A 326 12.11 -38.83 12.27
CA ASP A 326 13.27 -38.32 13.01
C ASP A 326 13.00 -38.18 14.50
N ILE A 327 11.77 -37.83 14.88
CA ILE A 327 11.35 -37.80 16.29
C ILE A 327 11.37 -39.21 16.90
N VAL A 328 10.83 -40.21 16.20
CA VAL A 328 10.78 -41.59 16.70
C VAL A 328 12.18 -42.19 16.79
N GLU A 329 13.02 -42.02 15.77
CA GLU A 329 14.41 -42.49 15.79
C GLU A 329 15.24 -41.74 16.85
N GLY A 330 15.07 -40.42 16.96
CA GLY A 330 15.73 -39.62 17.99
C GLY A 330 15.36 -40.08 19.40
N LYS A 331 14.07 -40.29 19.66
CA LYS A 331 13.57 -40.84 20.94
C LYS A 331 14.13 -42.22 21.22
N ARG A 332 14.14 -43.13 20.22
CA ARG A 332 14.70 -44.48 20.40
C ARG A 332 16.18 -44.41 20.81
N ALA A 333 16.98 -43.56 20.15
CA ALA A 333 18.37 -43.38 20.51
C ALA A 333 18.56 -42.86 21.96
N ILE A 334 17.69 -41.98 22.44
CA ILE A 334 17.68 -41.54 23.86
C ILE A 334 17.29 -42.67 24.82
N GLN A 335 16.29 -43.49 24.46
CA GLN A 335 15.88 -44.63 25.28
C GLN A 335 16.98 -45.69 25.37
N ASP A 336 17.71 -45.94 24.28
CA ASP A 336 18.86 -46.83 24.28
C ASP A 336 20.01 -46.26 25.14
N LEU A 337 20.20 -44.93 25.16
CA LEU A 337 21.13 -44.27 26.08
C LEU A 337 20.74 -44.48 27.54
N GLN A 338 19.46 -44.34 27.87
CA GLN A 338 18.94 -44.62 29.21
C GLN A 338 19.18 -46.09 29.61
N ALA A 339 18.88 -47.03 28.71
CA ALA A 339 19.11 -48.46 28.95
C ALA A 339 20.59 -48.77 29.20
N ASN A 340 21.49 -48.23 28.36
CA ASN A 340 22.93 -48.35 28.55
C ASN A 340 23.40 -47.73 29.87
N THR A 341 22.79 -46.62 30.30
CA THR A 341 23.09 -45.96 31.58
C THR A 341 22.73 -46.86 32.76
N GLN A 342 21.61 -47.58 32.69
CA GLN A 342 21.24 -48.56 33.72
C GLN A 342 22.22 -49.74 33.79
N VAL A 343 22.77 -50.19 32.65
CA VAL A 343 23.82 -51.22 32.61
C VAL A 343 25.07 -50.72 33.35
N LEU A 344 25.55 -49.52 33.03
CA LEU A 344 26.72 -48.92 33.71
C LEU A 344 26.48 -48.72 35.21
N LYS A 345 25.27 -48.34 35.62
CA LYS A 345 24.88 -48.20 37.04
C LYS A 345 24.97 -49.51 37.81
N ARG A 346 24.53 -50.62 37.20
CA ARG A 346 24.67 -51.96 37.81
C ARG A 346 26.14 -52.35 37.99
N ILE A 347 26.98 -52.05 37.00
CA ILE A 347 28.43 -52.31 37.08
C ILE A 347 29.08 -51.41 38.14
N ALA A 348 28.74 -50.12 38.18
CA ALA A 348 29.25 -49.17 39.17
C ALA A 348 28.92 -49.63 40.60
N ASN A 349 27.68 -50.02 40.88
CA ASN A 349 27.24 -50.51 42.19
C ASN A 349 28.07 -51.71 42.68
N GLN A 350 28.52 -52.57 41.77
CA GLN A 350 29.23 -53.81 42.12
C GLN A 350 30.75 -53.62 42.22
N TYR A 351 31.35 -52.74 41.41
CA TYR A 351 32.80 -52.65 41.25
C TYR A 351 33.42 -51.29 41.59
N LEU A 352 32.61 -50.22 41.70
CA LEU A 352 33.08 -48.85 41.99
C LEU A 352 32.24 -48.20 43.10
N PRO A 353 32.64 -48.29 44.39
CA PRO A 353 31.90 -47.70 45.50
C PRO A 353 32.02 -46.15 45.59
N GLN A 354 32.70 -45.50 44.64
CA GLN A 354 32.90 -44.06 44.65
C GLN A 354 31.57 -43.31 44.43
N ARG A 355 31.27 -42.34 45.31
CA ARG A 355 30.07 -41.49 45.19
C ARG A 355 30.07 -40.66 43.91
N GLU A 356 31.24 -40.24 43.42
CA GLU A 356 31.39 -39.39 42.24
C GLU A 356 30.82 -40.04 40.96
N VAL A 357 31.09 -41.33 40.74
CA VAL A 357 30.58 -42.07 39.57
C VAL A 357 29.05 -42.20 39.61
N HIS A 358 28.50 -42.44 40.80
CA HIS A 358 27.05 -42.52 40.98
C HIS A 358 26.37 -41.18 40.74
N THR A 359 27.00 -40.06 41.15
CA THR A 359 26.48 -38.72 40.88
C THR A 359 26.51 -38.38 39.40
N LEU A 360 27.56 -38.78 38.66
CA LEU A 360 27.66 -38.59 37.21
C LEU A 360 26.57 -39.37 36.47
N LEU A 361 26.39 -40.65 36.79
CA LEU A 361 25.35 -41.49 36.18
C LEU A 361 23.94 -40.97 36.46
N HIS A 362 23.66 -40.51 37.69
CA HIS A 362 22.38 -39.91 38.03
C HIS A 362 22.14 -38.58 37.28
N SER A 363 23.18 -37.77 37.14
CA SER A 363 23.11 -36.51 36.41
C SER A 363 22.87 -36.73 34.90
N LEU A 364 23.51 -37.75 34.32
CA LEU A 364 23.26 -38.21 32.95
C LEU A 364 21.82 -38.70 32.77
N GLU A 365 21.32 -39.55 33.68
CA GLU A 365 19.94 -40.07 33.67
C GLU A 365 18.92 -38.91 33.66
N LYS A 366 19.12 -37.89 34.50
CA LYS A 366 18.27 -36.70 34.54
C LYS A 366 18.27 -35.91 33.22
N ARG A 367 19.44 -35.70 32.61
CA ARG A 367 19.56 -34.98 31.31
C ARG A 367 18.93 -35.77 30.16
N LEU A 368 19.04 -37.10 30.17
CA LEU A 368 18.37 -37.96 29.19
C LEU A 368 16.84 -37.87 29.32
N GLU A 369 16.32 -37.89 30.54
CA GLU A 369 14.88 -37.72 30.82
C GLU A 369 14.37 -36.33 30.38
N GLU A 370 15.16 -35.28 30.61
CA GLU A 370 14.87 -33.93 30.10
C GLU A 370 14.86 -33.90 28.57
N THR A 371 15.84 -34.51 27.91
CA THR A 371 15.91 -34.59 26.45
C THR A 371 14.72 -35.34 25.85
N GLU A 372 14.30 -36.44 26.46
CA GLU A 372 13.13 -37.21 26.04
C GLU A 372 11.82 -36.42 26.19
N ARG A 373 11.66 -35.67 27.29
CA ARG A 373 10.53 -34.76 27.49
C ARG A 373 10.50 -33.67 26.42
N THR A 374 11.65 -33.08 26.11
CA THR A 374 11.79 -32.04 25.09
C THR A 374 11.42 -32.55 23.69
N LEU A 375 11.91 -33.73 23.31
CA LEU A 375 11.51 -34.39 22.05
C LEU A 375 10.01 -34.70 22.00
N SER A 376 9.40 -35.02 23.14
CA SER A 376 7.96 -35.27 23.23
C SER A 376 7.13 -34.00 23.07
N ARG A 377 7.57 -32.88 23.65
CA ARG A 377 6.96 -31.56 23.41
C ARG A 377 7.12 -31.12 21.96
N MET A 378 8.25 -31.40 21.34
CA MET A 378 8.47 -31.05 19.94
C MET A 378 7.51 -31.81 19.01
N ALA A 379 7.19 -33.07 19.33
CA ALA A 379 6.22 -33.88 18.56
C ALA A 379 4.83 -33.24 18.47
N THR A 380 4.37 -32.56 19.53
CA THR A 380 3.09 -31.84 19.52
C THR A 380 3.18 -30.50 18.79
N LEU A 381 4.35 -29.83 18.83
CA LEU A 381 4.54 -28.55 18.15
C LEU A 381 4.56 -28.67 16.62
N VAL A 382 5.00 -29.82 16.09
CA VAL A 382 5.09 -30.05 14.64
C VAL A 382 3.77 -30.56 14.03
N GLU A 383 2.70 -30.66 14.80
CA GLU A 383 1.38 -31.04 14.29
C GLU A 383 0.87 -30.02 13.25
N CYS A 384 0.29 -30.48 12.14
CA CYS A 384 -0.05 -29.60 11.03
C CYS A 384 -1.21 -28.65 11.30
N THR A 385 -2.14 -29.05 12.16
CA THR A 385 -3.41 -28.35 12.40
C THR A 385 -3.23 -26.89 12.82
N THR A 386 -2.26 -26.61 13.68
CA THR A 386 -2.03 -25.24 14.20
C THR A 386 -1.55 -24.30 13.09
N ILE A 387 -0.50 -24.69 12.37
CA ILE A 387 0.06 -23.87 11.29
C ILE A 387 -0.93 -23.77 10.13
N GLN A 388 -1.61 -24.87 9.79
CA GLN A 388 -2.59 -24.88 8.71
C GLN A 388 -3.76 -23.94 8.99
N ASN A 389 -4.32 -23.92 10.20
CA ASN A 389 -5.41 -23.01 10.54
C ASN A 389 -4.99 -21.54 10.38
N GLU A 390 -3.79 -21.19 10.83
CA GLU A 390 -3.26 -19.83 10.64
C GLU A 390 -2.96 -19.54 9.16
N TYR A 391 -2.48 -20.53 8.40
CA TYR A 391 -2.26 -20.43 6.96
C TYR A 391 -3.57 -20.15 6.21
N LEU A 392 -4.62 -20.93 6.47
CA LEU A 392 -5.92 -20.76 5.83
C LEU A 392 -6.53 -19.39 6.19
N ASN A 393 -6.43 -18.99 7.47
CA ASN A 393 -6.90 -17.68 7.92
C ASN A 393 -6.15 -16.53 7.22
N ALA A 394 -4.82 -16.64 7.07
CA ALA A 394 -4.04 -15.66 6.34
C ALA A 394 -4.39 -15.61 4.85
N MET A 395 -4.53 -16.77 4.20
CA MET A 395 -4.87 -16.86 2.78
C MET A 395 -6.27 -16.35 2.46
N GLU A 396 -7.26 -16.65 3.31
CA GLU A 396 -8.62 -16.12 3.19
C GLU A 396 -8.63 -14.59 3.26
N GLU A 397 -7.92 -14.01 4.23
CA GLU A 397 -7.85 -12.54 4.37
C GLU A 397 -7.07 -11.87 3.23
N ILE A 398 -6.06 -12.53 2.65
CA ILE A 398 -5.35 -12.03 1.46
C ILE A 398 -6.26 -12.08 0.23
N CYS A 399 -6.84 -13.25 -0.05
CA CYS A 399 -7.52 -13.54 -1.31
C CYS A 399 -8.99 -13.12 -1.36
N VAL A 400 -9.56 -12.71 -0.23
CA VAL A 400 -10.91 -12.14 -0.14
C VAL A 400 -10.82 -10.68 0.28
N SER A 401 -10.58 -10.42 1.56
CA SER A 401 -10.72 -9.08 2.15
C SER A 401 -9.70 -8.07 1.62
N THR A 402 -8.41 -8.44 1.58
CA THR A 402 -7.33 -7.57 1.09
C THR A 402 -7.48 -7.31 -0.40
N PHE A 403 -7.83 -8.35 -1.15
CA PHE A 403 -8.06 -8.27 -2.59
C PHE A 403 -9.24 -7.35 -2.93
N GLU A 404 -10.39 -7.54 -2.30
CA GLU A 404 -11.57 -6.68 -2.46
C GLU A 404 -11.27 -5.22 -2.15
N GLY A 405 -10.58 -4.96 -1.02
CA GLY A 405 -10.14 -3.61 -0.65
C GLY A 405 -9.27 -2.97 -1.73
N THR A 406 -8.31 -3.73 -2.28
CA THR A 406 -7.43 -3.28 -3.37
C THR A 406 -8.21 -2.96 -4.65
N VAL A 407 -9.20 -3.78 -5.01
CA VAL A 407 -10.08 -3.54 -6.17
C VAL A 407 -10.94 -2.29 -5.96
N PHE A 408 -11.46 -2.03 -4.74
CA PHE A 408 -12.17 -0.78 -4.46
C PHE A 408 -11.27 0.44 -4.57
N MET A 409 -10.01 0.33 -4.14
CA MET A 409 -9.02 1.40 -4.32
C MET A 409 -8.70 1.64 -5.80
N LEU A 410 -8.54 0.59 -6.61
CA LEU A 410 -8.38 0.67 -8.06
C LEU A 410 -9.58 1.36 -8.73
N ALA A 411 -10.80 0.92 -8.42
CA ALA A 411 -12.02 1.49 -8.96
C ALA A 411 -12.18 2.96 -8.57
N SER A 412 -11.87 3.30 -7.31
CA SER A 412 -11.85 4.68 -6.82
C SER A 412 -10.83 5.55 -7.55
N ALA A 413 -9.60 5.07 -7.74
CA ALA A 413 -8.53 5.79 -8.44
C ALA A 413 -8.88 6.02 -9.92
N ALA A 414 -9.44 5.01 -10.60
CA ALA A 414 -9.86 5.13 -11.99
C ALA A 414 -11.03 6.10 -12.13
N ALA A 415 -12.08 5.94 -11.33
CA ALA A 415 -13.25 6.81 -11.35
C ALA A 415 -12.86 8.27 -11.03
N SER A 416 -12.05 8.51 -10.00
CA SER A 416 -11.58 9.85 -9.66
C SER A 416 -10.68 10.44 -10.76
N GLY A 417 -9.80 9.65 -11.38
CA GLY A 417 -9.00 10.08 -12.52
C GLY A 417 -9.86 10.58 -13.68
N PHE A 418 -10.89 9.82 -14.08
CA PHE A 418 -11.86 10.24 -15.09
C PHE A 418 -12.64 11.49 -14.65
N LEU A 419 -13.12 11.54 -13.41
CA LEU A 419 -13.91 12.68 -12.92
C LEU A 419 -13.09 13.95 -12.84
N PHE A 420 -11.83 13.90 -12.37
CA PHE A 420 -10.95 15.06 -12.39
C PHE A 420 -10.68 15.53 -13.82
N THR A 421 -10.53 14.64 -14.80
CA THR A 421 -10.37 15.06 -16.20
C THR A 421 -11.60 15.85 -16.69
N ILE A 422 -12.82 15.37 -16.40
CA ILE A 422 -14.07 16.05 -16.73
C ILE A 422 -14.19 17.39 -15.99
N LEU A 423 -13.88 17.41 -14.69
CA LEU A 423 -13.96 18.61 -13.86
C LEU A 423 -13.00 19.70 -14.34
N ILE A 424 -11.76 19.36 -14.69
CA ILE A 424 -10.78 20.31 -15.24
C ILE A 424 -11.29 20.87 -16.57
N TRP A 425 -11.82 20.00 -17.43
CA TRP A 425 -12.37 20.42 -18.71
C TRP A 425 -13.53 21.42 -18.53
N ILE A 426 -14.50 21.11 -17.67
CA ILE A 426 -15.65 22.00 -17.39
C ILE A 426 -15.21 23.27 -16.65
N ALA A 427 -14.29 23.19 -15.69
CA ALA A 427 -13.79 24.32 -14.94
C ALA A 427 -13.07 25.33 -15.86
N SER A 428 -12.26 24.84 -16.80
CA SER A 428 -11.56 25.67 -17.79
C SER A 428 -12.54 26.47 -18.68
N HIS A 429 -13.68 25.88 -19.05
CA HIS A 429 -14.76 26.57 -19.75
C HIS A 429 -15.44 27.62 -18.85
N THR A 430 -15.71 27.26 -17.59
CA THR A 430 -16.46 28.09 -16.65
C THR A 430 -15.71 29.37 -16.28
N TRP A 431 -14.41 29.28 -16.00
CA TRP A 431 -13.58 30.43 -15.59
C TRP A 431 -13.53 31.55 -16.66
N ILE A 432 -13.51 31.19 -17.96
CA ILE A 432 -13.47 32.16 -19.06
C ILE A 432 -14.78 32.93 -19.21
N HIS A 433 -15.92 32.28 -19.01
CA HIS A 433 -17.21 32.99 -19.05
C HIS A 433 -17.38 33.96 -17.86
N ILE A 434 -16.69 33.73 -16.74
CA ILE A 434 -16.67 34.68 -15.61
C ILE A 434 -15.90 35.96 -15.99
N ARG A 435 -14.95 35.92 -16.95
CA ARG A 435 -14.23 37.11 -17.48
C ARG A 435 -15.18 38.20 -18.01
N SER A 436 -16.30 37.79 -18.60
CA SER A 436 -17.27 38.71 -19.23
C SER A 436 -18.17 39.46 -18.24
N ARG A 437 -18.15 39.15 -16.93
CA ARG A 437 -19.02 39.78 -15.91
C ARG A 437 -18.31 40.81 -15.01
N HIS A 438 -17.16 41.35 -15.40
CA HIS A 438 -16.79 42.65 -14.81
C HIS A 438 -17.73 43.71 -15.41
N PRO A 439 -18.42 44.52 -14.60
CA PRO A 439 -19.15 45.65 -15.13
C PRO A 439 -18.11 46.59 -15.74
N ARG A 440 -18.18 46.81 -17.06
CA ARG A 440 -17.94 48.17 -17.54
C ARG A 440 -18.95 49.01 -16.74
N ASN A 441 -18.45 49.93 -15.94
CA ASN A 441 -19.27 51.05 -15.52
C ASN A 441 -19.90 51.61 -16.80
N ASP A 442 -21.21 51.45 -16.92
CA ASP A 442 -22.00 52.28 -17.81
C ASP A 442 -22.15 53.62 -17.07
N SER A 443 -21.03 54.33 -16.99
CA SER A 443 -21.03 55.77 -16.78
C SER A 443 -20.92 56.35 -18.17
N THR A 444 -22.08 56.63 -18.77
CA THR A 444 -22.22 57.73 -19.72
C THR A 444 -21.60 58.96 -19.07
N GLU A 445 -20.38 59.29 -19.46
CA GLU A 445 -19.84 60.64 -19.60
C GLU A 445 -18.49 60.54 -20.32
N ASP A 446 -18.54 60.87 -21.61
CA ASP A 446 -17.38 61.27 -22.41
C ASP A 446 -16.76 62.52 -21.76
N GLU A 447 -15.63 62.39 -21.07
CA GLU A 447 -14.60 63.44 -20.98
C GLU A 447 -13.24 62.82 -20.68
N GLY A 448 -12.28 63.04 -21.58
CA GLY A 448 -10.90 62.56 -21.42
C GLY A 448 -10.19 62.14 -22.71
N ARG A 449 -10.39 62.86 -23.82
CA ARG A 449 -9.46 62.81 -24.96
C ARG A 449 -8.43 63.93 -24.80
N PRO A 450 -7.11 63.63 -24.75
CA PRO A 450 -6.09 64.66 -24.86
C PRO A 450 -6.17 65.37 -26.22
N PHE A 451 -6.14 66.70 -26.15
CA PHE A 451 -6.24 67.66 -27.25
C PHE A 451 -5.27 67.39 -28.41
N LEU A 452 -5.80 67.30 -29.63
CA LEU A 452 -5.11 67.71 -30.86
C LEU A 452 -6.06 68.64 -31.62
N PRO A 453 -5.63 69.86 -32.01
CA PRO A 453 -6.50 70.81 -32.71
C PRO A 453 -6.66 70.44 -34.18
N SER A 454 -7.89 70.49 -34.68
CA SER A 454 -8.23 70.37 -36.09
C SER A 454 -7.60 71.51 -36.89
N ALA A 455 -6.67 71.18 -37.78
CA ALA A 455 -6.29 72.07 -38.87
C ALA A 455 -7.43 72.09 -39.89
N VAL A 456 -8.07 73.26 -39.95
CA VAL A 456 -8.91 73.72 -41.06
C VAL A 456 -8.12 73.58 -42.36
N VAL A 457 -8.57 72.72 -43.26
CA VAL A 457 -8.23 72.83 -44.69
C VAL A 457 -9.51 73.15 -45.44
N THR A 458 -9.60 74.44 -45.76
CA THR A 458 -10.43 75.02 -46.81
C THR A 458 -10.06 74.40 -48.15
N GLY A 459 -11.05 73.86 -48.86
CA GLY A 459 -10.88 73.35 -50.22
C GLY A 459 -12.23 72.99 -50.80
N GLY A 460 -12.87 73.97 -51.45
CA GLY A 460 -14.25 73.88 -51.90
C GLY A 460 -14.51 72.88 -53.01
N THR A 461 -15.75 72.43 -53.10
CA THR A 461 -16.43 72.30 -54.40
C THR A 461 -17.94 72.40 -54.21
N LEU A 462 -18.53 73.22 -55.07
CA LEU A 462 -19.91 73.66 -55.09
C LEU A 462 -20.88 72.62 -55.69
N SER A 463 -22.10 72.67 -55.16
CA SER A 463 -23.40 72.56 -55.85
C SER A 463 -23.82 71.23 -56.50
N ARG A 464 -24.99 70.71 -56.08
CA ARG A 464 -26.30 70.92 -56.76
C ARG A 464 -27.21 69.70 -56.57
N GLY A 465 -28.44 69.88 -56.09
CA GLY A 465 -29.49 68.85 -56.27
C GLY A 465 -30.67 68.82 -55.30
N VAL A 466 -31.59 69.80 -55.44
CA VAL A 466 -33.07 69.69 -55.33
C VAL A 466 -33.73 69.11 -54.04
N PRO A 467 -34.65 69.86 -53.39
CA PRO A 467 -35.51 69.35 -52.31
C PRO A 467 -36.90 68.96 -52.84
N ARG A 468 -37.56 67.98 -52.21
CA ARG A 468 -39.03 67.92 -52.25
C ARG A 468 -39.69 67.12 -51.13
N ASN A 469 -40.62 67.81 -50.50
CA ASN A 469 -41.94 67.38 -50.02
C ASN A 469 -42.15 66.92 -48.56
N THR A 470 -42.87 67.82 -47.84
CA THR A 470 -44.14 67.60 -47.11
C THR A 470 -44.11 66.64 -45.93
N THR A 471 -44.59 66.96 -44.73
CA THR A 471 -45.84 67.69 -44.43
C THR A 471 -45.92 67.96 -42.91
N SER A 472 -46.46 69.14 -42.58
CA SER A 472 -47.48 69.43 -41.55
C SER A 472 -47.26 69.16 -40.06
N GLN A 473 -47.72 70.17 -39.30
CA GLN A 473 -48.22 70.19 -37.92
C GLN A 473 -47.13 70.24 -36.84
N GLY A 474 -47.11 71.21 -35.92
CA GLY A 474 -48.14 72.17 -35.53
C GLY A 474 -48.18 72.25 -34.01
N ASN A 475 -48.20 73.47 -33.48
CA ASN A 475 -48.29 73.87 -32.07
C ASN A 475 -47.08 73.50 -31.18
N GLY A 476 -46.42 74.44 -30.50
CA GLY A 476 -46.91 75.70 -29.96
C GLY A 476 -46.96 75.58 -28.45
N ARG A 477 -45.98 76.18 -27.76
CA ARG A 477 -46.18 76.78 -26.44
C ARG A 477 -45.04 77.73 -26.10
N GLU A 478 -45.43 78.99 -26.02
CA GLU A 478 -44.70 80.11 -25.44
C GLU A 478 -44.65 80.02 -23.91
N ASP A 479 -43.96 81.02 -23.36
CA ASP A 479 -43.88 81.51 -21.97
C ASP A 479 -42.70 80.97 -21.14
N GLN A 480 -41.61 81.77 -21.06
CA GLN A 480 -41.40 82.88 -20.10
C GLN A 480 -41.16 82.32 -18.68
N ALA A 481 -40.14 82.70 -17.91
CA ALA A 481 -39.40 83.94 -17.79
C ALA A 481 -38.17 83.72 -16.88
N PHE A 482 -37.11 84.53 -17.12
CA PHE A 482 -36.33 85.31 -16.12
C PHE A 482 -35.57 84.52 -15.00
N LEU A 483 -34.31 84.78 -14.62
CA LEU A 483 -33.38 85.90 -14.80
C LEU A 483 -31.97 85.47 -14.35
N HIS A 484 -30.96 86.07 -15.00
CA HIS A 484 -29.59 86.47 -14.59
C HIS A 484 -29.00 86.04 -13.22
N ALA A 485 -27.69 85.81 -13.06
CA ALA A 485 -26.53 86.53 -13.62
C ALA A 485 -25.28 85.62 -13.70
N ARG A 486 -24.58 85.56 -14.85
CA ARG A 486 -23.32 86.27 -15.17
C ARG A 486 -22.28 86.26 -14.02
N TYR A 487 -21.25 85.40 -14.07
CA TYR A 487 -19.97 85.53 -14.80
C TYR A 487 -19.19 86.83 -14.53
N THR A 488 -17.95 86.67 -14.02
CA THR A 488 -16.66 87.31 -14.39
C THR A 488 -15.67 87.28 -13.16
N PRO A 489 -14.34 87.46 -13.31
CA PRO A 489 -13.36 86.41 -13.61
C PRO A 489 -12.10 86.48 -12.66
N PRO A 490 -11.02 85.69 -12.86
CA PRO A 490 -9.83 85.66 -12.00
C PRO A 490 -8.76 86.67 -12.50
N PRO A 491 -7.69 87.01 -11.73
CA PRO A 491 -6.47 86.19 -11.55
C PRO A 491 -5.95 86.35 -10.08
N ALA A 492 -4.81 85.86 -9.56
CA ALA A 492 -3.45 85.71 -10.06
C ALA A 492 -2.61 84.92 -9.03
N TYR A 493 -1.39 84.65 -9.46
CA TYR A 493 -0.30 83.79 -8.98
C TYR A 493 0.31 84.09 -7.59
N GLU A 494 1.01 83.06 -7.10
CA GLU A 494 2.26 83.06 -6.33
C GLU A 494 2.32 83.27 -4.79
N HIS A 495 2.87 82.23 -4.15
CA HIS A 495 3.93 82.22 -3.12
C HIS A 495 3.69 82.70 -1.67
N LEU A 496 4.36 81.93 -0.79
CA LEU A 496 4.96 82.27 0.52
C LEU A 496 4.19 82.00 1.82
N THR A 497 4.66 80.93 2.47
CA THR A 497 5.18 80.87 3.87
C THR A 497 4.40 81.47 5.03
N GLY A 498 4.26 80.67 6.08
CA GLY A 498 4.50 81.16 7.44
C GLY A 498 3.59 80.58 8.52
N SER A 499 4.18 79.69 9.34
CA SER A 499 4.12 79.69 10.82
C SER A 499 2.72 79.65 11.49
N THR A 500 2.37 78.78 12.45
CA THR A 500 3.02 78.50 13.74
C THR A 500 2.03 77.56 14.47
N ARG A 501 2.39 76.40 15.01
CA ARG A 501 2.78 76.11 16.41
C ARG A 501 2.83 74.57 16.49
N GLN A 502 3.96 73.90 16.68
CA GLN A 502 4.74 73.71 17.91
C GLN A 502 3.93 73.33 19.15
N PHE A 503 3.95 72.03 19.48
CA PHE A 503 4.45 71.42 20.72
C PHE A 503 4.78 69.94 20.37
N HIS A 504 6.02 69.58 20.01
CA HIS A 504 7.12 69.09 20.87
C HIS A 504 6.61 68.14 22.00
N VAL A 505 6.75 66.79 21.89
CA VAL A 505 7.96 65.93 22.10
C VAL A 505 7.96 65.39 23.56
N ASP A 506 8.11 64.10 23.85
CA ASP A 506 9.36 63.31 23.78
C ASP A 506 9.13 61.77 23.76
N LEU A 507 10.03 61.10 23.02
CA LEU A 507 10.44 59.67 23.06
C LEU A 507 11.43 59.48 24.26
N PRO A 508 12.24 58.40 24.43
CA PRO A 508 12.20 56.99 23.98
C PRO A 508 12.51 55.98 25.13
N SER A 509 12.50 54.66 24.86
CA SER A 509 13.62 53.71 25.12
C SER A 509 13.17 52.23 25.16
N ALA A 510 13.90 51.38 24.43
CA ALA A 510 13.91 49.91 24.52
C ALA A 510 14.83 49.45 25.68
N PRO A 511 15.22 48.16 25.87
CA PRO A 511 14.72 46.84 25.44
C PRO A 511 14.60 45.82 26.63
N MET A 512 14.46 44.51 26.32
CA MET A 512 15.16 43.36 26.97
C MET A 512 14.27 42.19 27.48
N TYR A 513 14.50 41.02 26.86
CA TYR A 513 14.37 39.61 27.29
C TYR A 513 13.50 39.19 28.49
N ALA A 514 12.63 38.20 28.25
CA ALA A 514 12.63 36.90 28.94
C ALA A 514 11.94 35.85 28.06
#